data_AF-A0AAX0YXH9-F1
#
_entry.id   AF-A0AAX0YXH9-F1
#
_cell.length_a   1.000
_cell.length_b   1.000
_cell.length_c   1.000
_cell.angle_alpha   90.00
_cell.angle_beta   90.00
_cell.angle_gamma   90.00
#
_symmetry.space_group_name_H-M   'P 1'
#
loop_
_entity.id
_entity.type
_entity.pdbx_description
1 polymer ?
#
loop_
_entity_poly.entity_id
_entity_poly.type
_entity_poly.pdbx_seq_one_letter_code
_entity_poly.pdbx_strand_id
1 'polypeptide(L)'
;MIVSIFFVINILHIVSIDELFWGVVWILIPYGLFWSWLIYELDMGEFVFWQACISALYLLILCRQQSKIAEKMLDSKGKDANEVRYVAMLYLRSIRKYTYGSIVYICSFIGGSFWLYYT
;
A
#
# COMPACT_ATOMS: atom_id res chain seq x y z
N MET A 1 16.04 -2.22 0.48
CA MET A 1 15.10 -2.99 -0.34
C MET A 1 13.89 -3.50 0.45
N ILE A 2 14.05 -4.43 1.41
CA ILE A 2 13.00 -4.71 2.42
C ILE A 2 12.66 -3.42 3.19
N VAL A 3 13.69 -2.61 3.47
CA VAL A 3 13.56 -1.29 4.11
C VAL A 3 12.67 -0.31 3.34
N SER A 4 12.66 -0.31 2.00
CA SER A 4 11.84 0.65 1.23
C SER A 4 10.37 0.28 1.28
N ILE A 5 10.07 -1.02 1.18
CA ILE A 5 8.73 -1.57 1.37
C ILE A 5 8.28 -1.34 2.81
N PHE A 6 9.14 -1.57 3.80
CA PHE A 6 8.84 -1.33 5.22
C PHE A 6 8.57 0.16 5.52
N PHE A 7 9.29 1.08 4.87
CA PHE A 7 9.06 2.52 5.00
C PHE A 7 7.74 2.94 4.35
N VAL A 8 7.41 2.43 3.16
CA VAL A 8 6.12 2.67 2.51
C VAL A 8 4.98 2.15 3.37
N ILE A 9 5.13 0.95 3.93
CA ILE A 9 4.14 0.35 4.85
C ILE A 9 3.97 1.23 6.09
N ASN A 10 5.05 1.70 6.73
CA ASN A 10 4.95 2.55 7.91
C ASN A 10 4.36 3.93 7.60
N ILE A 11 4.76 4.56 6.49
CA ILE A 11 4.18 5.82 6.05
C ILE A 11 2.70 5.64 5.75
N LEU A 12 2.31 4.61 4.98
CA LEU A 12 0.90 4.34 4.69
C LEU A 12 0.10 3.97 5.94
N HIS A 13 0.69 3.23 6.88
CA HIS A 13 0.04 2.88 8.14
C HIS A 13 -0.22 4.13 8.99
N ILE A 14 0.79 4.98 9.20
CA ILE A 14 0.66 6.24 9.95
C ILE A 14 -0.35 7.17 9.26
N VAL A 15 -0.23 7.33 7.95
CA VAL A 15 -1.08 8.21 7.13
C VAL A 15 -2.52 7.68 6.97
N SER A 16 -2.73 6.37 7.10
CA SER A 16 -4.08 5.77 7.07
C SER A 16 -4.88 6.08 8.34
N ILE A 17 -4.20 6.18 9.49
CA ILE A 17 -4.79 6.48 10.80
C ILE A 17 -5.18 7.96 10.89
N ASP A 18 -4.38 8.86 10.33
CA ASP A 18 -4.67 10.29 10.36
C ASP A 18 -5.65 10.76 9.26
N GLU A 19 -6.39 11.83 9.53
CA GLU A 19 -7.27 12.51 8.56
C GLU A 19 -6.49 13.16 7.40
N LEU A 20 -5.16 13.26 7.54
CA LEU A 20 -4.24 13.89 6.60
C LEU A 20 -3.88 13.03 5.36
N PHE A 21 -4.55 11.90 5.15
CA PHE A 21 -4.26 10.97 4.06
C PHE A 21 -4.07 11.66 2.70
N TRP A 22 -5.02 12.51 2.31
CA TRP A 22 -4.98 13.22 1.03
C TRP A 22 -3.91 14.31 0.95
N GLY A 23 -3.39 14.80 2.08
CA GLY A 23 -2.26 15.73 2.10
C GLY A 23 -0.92 15.04 1.92
N VAL A 24 -0.79 13.79 2.40
CA VAL A 24 0.49 13.07 2.47
C VAL A 24 0.64 12.01 1.37
N VAL A 25 -0.45 11.49 0.81
CA VAL A 25 -0.41 10.47 -0.24
C VAL A 25 0.40 10.89 -1.47
N TRP A 26 0.45 12.20 -1.76
CA TRP A 26 1.20 12.75 -2.89
C TRP A 26 2.72 12.57 -2.75
N ILE A 27 3.25 12.45 -1.53
CA ILE A 27 4.68 12.20 -1.28
C ILE A 27 5.12 10.84 -1.85
N LEU A 28 4.17 9.91 -2.02
CA LEU A 28 4.44 8.60 -2.62
C LEU A 28 4.82 8.69 -4.10
N ILE A 29 4.45 9.78 -4.79
CA ILE A 29 4.81 10.01 -6.19
C ILE A 29 6.33 10.26 -6.35
N PRO A 30 6.91 11.33 -5.77
CA PRO A 30 8.35 11.56 -5.87
C PRO A 30 9.15 10.43 -5.22
N TYR A 31 8.61 9.78 -4.18
CA TYR A 31 9.25 8.62 -3.58
C TYR A 31 9.31 7.41 -4.54
N GLY A 32 8.22 7.11 -5.25
CA GLY A 32 8.21 6.05 -6.27
C GLY A 32 9.16 6.34 -7.43
N LEU A 33 9.19 7.59 -7.90
CA LEU A 33 10.12 8.03 -8.96
C LEU A 33 11.58 7.94 -8.51
N PHE A 34 11.89 8.34 -7.26
CA PHE A 34 13.23 8.24 -6.70
C PHE A 34 13.74 6.80 -6.68
N TRP A 35 12.92 5.84 -6.23
CA TRP A 35 13.31 4.43 -6.23
C TRP A 35 13.49 3.87 -7.64
N SER A 36 12.67 4.31 -8.58
CA SER A 36 12.82 3.93 -9.98
C SER A 36 14.16 4.44 -10.55
N TRP A 37 14.49 5.71 -10.30
CA TRP A 37 15.78 6.30 -10.68
C TRP A 37 16.96 5.56 -10.05
N LEU A 38 16.87 5.24 -8.76
CA LEU A 38 17.93 4.52 -8.05
C LEU A 38 18.14 3.10 -8.59
N ILE A 39 17.08 2.41 -9.02
CA ILE A 39 17.17 1.09 -9.65
C ILE A 39 17.77 1.16 -11.05
N TYR A 40 17.41 2.19 -11.82
CA TYR A 40 18.02 2.48 -13.12
C TYR A 40 19.52 2.72 -13.00
N GLU A 41 19.94 3.59 -12.09
CA GLU A 41 21.36 3.92 -11.90
C GLU A 41 22.21 2.72 -11.43
N LEU A 42 21.58 1.75 -10.76
CA LEU A 42 22.22 0.50 -10.32
C LEU A 42 22.13 -0.63 -11.37
N ASP A 43 21.59 -0.35 -12.55
CA ASP A 43 21.39 -1.30 -13.66
C ASP A 43 20.58 -2.56 -13.26
N MET A 44 19.65 -2.40 -12.33
CA MET A 44 18.84 -3.50 -11.78
C MET A 44 17.48 -3.59 -12.49
N GLY A 45 17.46 -3.65 -13.82
CA GLY A 45 16.20 -3.67 -14.58
C GLY A 45 15.28 -4.87 -14.27
N GLU A 46 15.85 -6.07 -14.17
CA GLU A 46 15.12 -7.29 -13.80
C GLU A 46 14.48 -7.20 -12.41
N PHE A 47 15.05 -6.36 -11.55
CA PHE A 47 14.61 -6.16 -10.18
C PHE A 47 13.29 -5.38 -10.11
N VAL A 48 12.98 -4.54 -11.11
CA VAL A 48 11.68 -3.86 -11.26
C VAL A 48 10.55 -4.88 -11.36
N PHE A 49 10.75 -5.95 -12.13
CA PHE A 49 9.76 -7.02 -12.30
C PHE A 49 9.51 -7.78 -10.99
N TRP A 50 10.58 -8.10 -10.25
CA TRP A 50 10.47 -8.74 -8.94
C TRP A 50 9.78 -7.85 -7.91
N GLN A 51 10.03 -6.54 -7.92
CA GLN A 51 9.30 -5.60 -7.05
C GLN A 51 7.82 -5.53 -7.38
N ALA A 52 7.45 -5.52 -8.66
CA ALA A 52 6.04 -5.55 -9.06
C ALA A 52 5.36 -6.86 -8.60
N CYS A 53 6.02 -8.00 -8.80
CA CYS A 53 5.53 -9.31 -8.35
C CYS A 53 5.35 -9.37 -6.83
N ILE A 54 6.36 -8.98 -6.05
CA ILE A 54 6.32 -9.00 -4.58
C ILE A 54 5.24 -8.05 -4.05
N SER A 55 5.11 -6.86 -4.63
CA SER A 55 4.10 -5.89 -4.22
C SER A 55 2.67 -6.38 -4.49
N ALA A 56 2.44 -7.02 -5.64
CA ALA A 56 1.15 -7.64 -5.97
C ALA A 56 0.82 -8.80 -5.01
N LEU A 57 1.80 -9.66 -4.73
CA LEU A 57 1.64 -10.81 -3.83
C LEU A 57 1.37 -10.34 -2.40
N TYR A 58 2.03 -9.26 -1.97
CA TYR A 58 1.80 -8.62 -0.69
C TYR A 58 0.38 -8.01 -0.58
N LEU A 59 -0.09 -7.32 -1.62
CA LEU A 59 -1.48 -6.81 -1.67
C LEU A 59 -2.50 -7.95 -1.59
N LEU A 60 -2.23 -9.10 -2.22
CA LEU A 60 -3.09 -10.29 -2.12
C LEU A 60 -3.10 -10.89 -0.70
N ILE A 61 -1.94 -10.97 -0.04
CA ILE A 61 -1.84 -11.46 1.35
C ILE A 61 -2.60 -10.53 2.28
N LEU A 62 -2.41 -9.21 2.15
CA LEU A 62 -3.17 -8.23 2.90
C LEU A 62 -4.67 -8.42 2.63
N CYS A 63 -5.10 -8.46 1.37
CA CYS A 63 -6.51 -8.65 1.03
C CYS A 63 -7.11 -9.92 1.67
N ARG A 64 -6.36 -11.03 1.70
CA ARG A 64 -6.79 -12.29 2.36
C ARG A 64 -6.87 -12.16 3.87
N GLN A 65 -5.87 -11.57 4.52
CA GLN A 65 -5.89 -11.34 5.97
C GLN A 65 -7.06 -10.43 6.35
N GLN A 66 -7.31 -9.39 5.56
CA GLN A 66 -8.40 -8.43 5.77
C GLN A 66 -9.77 -9.09 5.61
N SER A 67 -9.96 -9.96 4.61
CA SER A 67 -11.20 -10.74 4.43
C SER A 67 -11.52 -11.59 5.65
N LYS A 68 -10.52 -12.29 6.21
CA LYS A 68 -10.69 -13.11 7.42
C LYS A 68 -11.03 -12.29 8.66
N ILE A 69 -10.48 -11.09 8.80
CA ILE A 69 -10.80 -10.19 9.93
C ILE A 69 -12.24 -9.70 9.81
N ALA A 70 -12.66 -9.30 8.60
CA ALA A 70 -14.04 -8.89 8.35
C ALA A 70 -15.05 -10.01 8.63
N GLU A 71 -14.75 -11.25 8.21
CA GLU A 71 -15.58 -12.43 8.53
C GLU A 71 -15.67 -12.68 10.03
N LYS A 72 -14.55 -12.64 10.77
CA LYS A 72 -14.54 -12.78 12.23
C LYS A 72 -15.34 -11.69 12.95
N MET A 73 -15.27 -10.45 12.47
CA MET A 73 -16.08 -9.35 13.02
C MET A 73 -17.59 -9.60 12.77
N LEU A 74 -17.96 -10.13 11.60
CA LEU A 74 -19.36 -10.48 11.30
C LEU A 74 -19.89 -11.65 12.15
N ASP A 75 -19.05 -12.64 12.42
CA ASP A 75 -19.38 -13.80 13.29
C ASP A 75 -19.52 -13.41 14.77
N SER A 76 -18.85 -12.36 15.22
CA SER A 76 -18.90 -11.89 16.61
C SER A 76 -20.22 -11.20 17.02
N LYS A 77 -21.26 -11.24 16.17
CA LYS A 77 -22.60 -10.68 16.42
C LYS A 77 -23.34 -11.44 17.55
N GLY A 78 -22.93 -11.17 18.78
CA GLY A 78 -23.55 -11.73 19.98
C GLY A 78 -23.90 -10.71 21.05
N LYS A 79 -23.15 -9.59 21.21
CA LYS A 79 -23.44 -8.64 22.32
C LYS A 79 -23.28 -7.13 22.02
N ASP A 80 -22.51 -6.69 21.02
CA ASP A 80 -22.38 -5.25 20.69
C ASP A 80 -22.35 -4.99 19.18
N ALA A 81 -23.49 -5.24 18.52
CA ALA A 81 -23.59 -5.10 17.06
C ALA A 81 -23.27 -3.69 16.54
N ASN A 82 -23.48 -2.64 17.36
CA ASN A 82 -23.16 -1.26 16.98
C ASN A 82 -21.66 -0.96 17.10
N GLU A 83 -21.00 -1.43 18.15
CA GLU A 83 -19.57 -1.19 18.37
C GLU A 83 -18.73 -1.98 17.34
N VAL A 84 -19.10 -3.24 17.09
CA VAL A 84 -18.48 -4.07 16.02
C VAL A 84 -18.65 -3.42 14.65
N ARG A 85 -19.82 -2.82 14.38
CA ARG A 85 -20.10 -2.14 13.09
C ARG A 85 -19.31 -0.84 12.94
N TYR A 86 -19.11 -0.09 14.03
CA TYR A 86 -18.28 1.11 14.05
C TYR A 86 -16.80 0.78 13.80
N VAL A 87 -16.27 -0.23 14.50
CA VAL A 87 -14.89 -0.70 14.32
C VAL A 87 -14.67 -1.24 12.91
N ALA A 88 -15.60 -2.03 12.37
CA ALA A 88 -15.53 -2.51 11.00
C ALA A 88 -15.51 -1.36 9.97
N MET A 89 -16.28 -0.29 10.20
CA MET A 89 -16.29 0.90 9.34
C MET A 89 -14.96 1.66 9.36
N LEU A 90 -14.37 1.85 10.54
CA LEU A 90 -13.04 2.46 10.68
C LEU A 90 -11.97 1.62 9.98
N TYR A 91 -12.02 0.30 10.16
CA TYR A 91 -11.08 -0.63 9.54
C TYR A 91 -11.17 -0.60 8.01
N LEU A 92 -12.39 -0.65 7.45
CA LEU A 92 -12.65 -0.48 6.01
C LEU A 92 -12.11 0.84 5.48
N ARG A 93 -12.24 1.94 6.23
CA ARG A 93 -11.75 3.26 5.82
C ARG A 93 -10.22 3.30 5.76
N SER A 94 -9.55 2.73 6.76
CA SER A 94 -8.08 2.63 6.80
C SER A 94 -7.55 1.72 5.69
N ILE A 95 -8.20 0.58 5.43
CA ILE A 95 -7.85 -0.33 4.32
C ILE A 95 -7.96 0.40 2.98
N ARG A 96 -9.06 1.13 2.77
CA ARG A 96 -9.26 1.86 1.50
C ARG A 96 -8.17 2.89 1.26
N LYS A 97 -7.78 3.63 2.29
CA LYS A 97 -6.64 4.57 2.25
C LYS A 97 -5.33 3.84 1.93
N TYR A 98 -5.05 2.73 2.62
CA TYR A 98 -3.85 1.93 2.40
C TYR A 98 -3.74 1.42 0.95
N THR A 99 -4.84 0.92 0.40
CA THR A 99 -4.93 0.47 -1.00
C THR A 99 -4.67 1.61 -1.98
N TYR A 100 -5.31 2.77 -1.79
CA TYR A 100 -5.10 3.91 -2.68
C TYR A 100 -3.65 4.41 -2.66
N GLY A 101 -3.04 4.53 -1.49
CA GLY A 101 -1.65 4.96 -1.41
C GLY A 101 -0.68 3.94 -2.02
N SER A 102 -0.94 2.64 -1.83
CA SER A 102 -0.16 1.58 -2.48
C SER A 102 -0.25 1.67 -4.01
N ILE A 103 -1.43 1.93 -4.56
CA ILE A 103 -1.63 2.13 -6.00
C ILE A 103 -0.84 3.34 -6.50
N VAL A 104 -0.93 4.48 -5.80
CA VAL A 104 -0.19 5.70 -6.18
C VAL A 104 1.31 5.43 -6.23
N TYR A 105 1.86 4.78 -5.20
CA TYR A 105 3.27 4.41 -5.18
C TYR A 105 3.66 3.50 -6.36
N ILE A 106 2.91 2.42 -6.59
CA ILE A 106 3.19 1.45 -7.65
C ILE A 106 3.13 2.11 -9.03
N CYS A 107 2.09 2.91 -9.31
CA CYS A 107 1.96 3.61 -10.58
C CYS A 107 3.11 4.59 -10.82
N SER A 108 3.54 5.31 -9.78
CA SER A 108 4.65 6.26 -9.87
C SER A 108 5.97 5.54 -10.13
N PHE A 109 6.20 4.43 -9.44
CA PHE A 109 7.39 3.59 -9.60
C PHE A 109 7.48 2.94 -10.99
N ILE A 110 6.39 2.34 -11.46
CA ILE A 110 6.31 1.74 -12.80
C ILE A 110 6.45 2.81 -13.87
N GLY A 111 5.75 3.94 -13.72
CA GLY A 111 5.83 5.06 -14.67
C GLY A 111 7.23 5.64 -14.80
N GLY A 112 7.92 5.86 -13.67
CA GLY A 112 9.32 6.26 -13.66
C GLY A 112 10.24 5.24 -14.33
N SER A 113 9.98 3.95 -14.13
CA SER A 113 10.83 2.90 -14.68
C SER A 113 10.63 2.76 -16.17
N PHE A 114 9.39 2.84 -16.64
CA PHE A 114 9.09 2.91 -18.07
C PHE A 114 9.76 4.10 -18.73
N TRP A 115 9.74 5.27 -18.08
CA TRP A 115 10.42 6.44 -18.60
C TRP A 115 11.93 6.18 -18.73
N LEU A 116 12.60 5.78 -17.65
CA LEU A 116 14.06 5.66 -17.62
C LEU A 116 14.62 4.52 -18.49
N TYR A 117 13.92 3.39 -18.61
CA TYR A 117 14.41 2.24 -19.37
C TYR A 117 14.00 2.25 -20.85
N TYR A 118 13.05 3.09 -21.26
CA TYR A 118 12.54 3.13 -22.64
C TYR A 118 12.64 4.52 -23.32
N THR A 119 13.28 5.51 -22.68
CA THR A 119 13.77 6.73 -23.35
C THR A 119 15.30 6.73 -23.42
#